data_AF-A0A843D1H9-F1
#
_entry.id   AF-A0A843D1H9-F1
#
_cell.length_a   1.000
_cell.length_b   1.000
_cell.length_c   1.000
_cell.angle_alpha   90.00
_cell.angle_beta   90.00
_cell.angle_gamma   90.00
#
_symmetry.space_group_name_H-M   'P 1'
#
loop_
_entity.id
_entity.type
_entity.pdbx_description
1 polymer ?
#
loop_
_entity_poly.entity_id
_entity_poly.type
_entity_poly.pdbx_seq_one_letter_code
_entity_poly.pdbx_strand_id
1 'polypeptide(L)'
;NAGIHAGANMKGGCLIIEGDALMPCGDMFAGEANIFGTVTDFLATFREKGTAVFEGRTLTEFTGDLAHRNAKGILRVGKYIRI
;
A
#
# COMPACT_ATOMS: atom_id res chain seq x y z
N ASN A 1 -8.28 -10.72 -5.37
CA ASN A 1 -6.82 -10.92 -5.35
C ASN A 1 -6.20 -10.14 -6.49
N ALA A 2 -5.00 -9.61 -6.28
CA ALA A 2 -4.21 -8.92 -7.30
C ALA A 2 -2.79 -9.50 -7.35
N GLY A 3 -2.16 -9.40 -8.53
CA GLY A 3 -0.80 -9.86 -8.74
C GLY A 3 0.26 -8.88 -8.24
N ILE A 4 1.47 -9.02 -8.77
CA ILE A 4 2.62 -8.14 -8.47
C ILE A 4 2.34 -6.72 -8.95
N HIS A 5 2.76 -5.71 -8.16
CA HIS A 5 2.76 -4.30 -8.58
C HIS A 5 1.38 -3.73 -8.93
N ALA A 6 0.30 -4.24 -8.34
CA ALA A 6 -1.00 -3.60 -8.43
C ALA A 6 -0.91 -2.13 -7.94
N GLY A 7 -1.40 -1.18 -8.74
CA GLY A 7 -1.27 0.24 -8.43
C GLY A 7 0.14 0.82 -8.62
N ALA A 8 1.00 0.16 -9.40
CA ALA A 8 2.30 0.74 -9.73
C ALA A 8 2.15 2.05 -10.51
N ASN A 9 3.10 2.98 -10.30
CA ASN A 9 3.09 4.31 -10.91
C ASN A 9 1.83 5.15 -10.59
N MET A 10 1.13 4.87 -9.48
CA MET A 10 -0.02 5.67 -9.07
C MET A 10 0.36 7.14 -8.81
N LYS A 11 -0.38 8.06 -9.45
CA LYS A 11 -0.20 9.52 -9.34
C LYS A 11 -1.33 10.20 -8.54
N GLY A 12 -2.30 9.43 -8.07
CA GLY A 12 -3.53 9.89 -7.42
C GLY A 12 -4.65 8.86 -7.52
N GLY A 13 -5.80 9.16 -6.94
CA GLY A 13 -6.96 8.27 -6.91
C GLY A 13 -6.98 7.29 -5.73
N CYS A 14 -7.94 6.38 -5.74
CA CYS A 14 -8.14 5.35 -4.72
C CYS A 14 -8.17 3.97 -5.36
N LEU A 15 -7.31 3.07 -4.91
CA LEU A 15 -7.29 1.65 -5.27
C LEU A 15 -7.79 0.85 -4.06
N ILE A 16 -8.77 -0.02 -4.28
CA ILE A 16 -9.28 -0.94 -3.26
C ILE A 16 -9.06 -2.37 -3.74
N ILE A 17 -8.42 -3.19 -2.91
CA ILE A 17 -8.21 -4.62 -3.13
C ILE A 17 -8.79 -5.36 -1.93
N GLU A 18 -9.93 -6.03 -2.10
CA GLU A 18 -10.56 -6.78 -1.02
C GLU A 18 -9.84 -8.08 -0.65
N GLY A 19 -9.00 -8.60 -1.56
CA GLY A 19 -8.23 -9.82 -1.37
C GLY A 19 -6.74 -9.58 -1.18
N ASP A 20 -5.95 -10.62 -1.45
CA ASP A 20 -4.50 -10.59 -1.27
C ASP A 20 -3.78 -9.89 -2.43
N ALA A 21 -2.56 -9.42 -2.15
CA ALA A 21 -1.67 -8.81 -3.14
C ALA A 21 -0.19 -9.17 -2.87
N LEU A 22 0.61 -9.22 -3.93
CA LEU A 22 2.05 -9.40 -3.85
C LEU A 22 2.75 -8.09 -4.19
N MET A 23 3.58 -7.54 -3.32
CA MET A 23 4.39 -6.31 -3.56
C MET A 23 3.64 -5.21 -4.34
N PRO A 24 2.61 -4.57 -3.73
CA PRO A 24 1.79 -3.56 -4.39
C PRO A 24 2.48 -2.19 -4.46
N CYS A 25 1.92 -1.29 -5.28
CA CYS A 25 2.21 0.15 -5.29
C CYS A 25 3.66 0.55 -5.53
N GLY A 26 4.39 -0.24 -6.34
CA GLY A 26 5.74 0.14 -6.75
C GLY A 26 5.76 1.44 -7.54
N ASP A 27 6.72 2.30 -7.23
CA ASP A 27 6.87 3.59 -7.91
C ASP A 27 5.66 4.53 -7.69
N MET A 28 5.00 4.43 -6.54
CA MET A 28 3.83 5.24 -6.19
C MET A 28 4.22 6.68 -5.83
N PHE A 29 3.63 7.66 -6.54
CA PHE A 29 3.86 9.09 -6.31
C PHE A 29 2.82 9.70 -5.35
N ALA A 30 1.55 9.36 -5.53
CA ALA A 30 0.43 9.89 -4.74
C ALA A 30 -0.83 8.99 -4.86
N GLY A 31 -1.84 9.27 -4.04
CA GLY A 31 -3.09 8.52 -3.97
C GLY A 31 -3.15 7.60 -2.76
N GLU A 32 -4.23 6.82 -2.69
CA GLU A 32 -4.49 5.88 -1.60
C GLU A 32 -4.71 4.47 -2.15
N ALA A 33 -4.03 3.48 -1.60
CA ALA A 33 -4.25 2.07 -1.88
C ALA A 33 -4.63 1.35 -0.59
N ASN A 34 -5.79 0.69 -0.57
CA ASN A 34 -6.34 -0.01 0.59
C ASN A 34 -6.50 -1.49 0.25
N ILE A 35 -5.69 -2.33 0.90
CA ILE A 35 -5.63 -3.77 0.67
C ILE A 35 -6.13 -4.47 1.93
N PHE A 36 -7.30 -5.08 1.85
CA PHE A 36 -7.94 -5.71 3.01
C PHE A 36 -7.44 -7.14 3.27
N GLY A 37 -6.84 -7.78 2.26
CA GLY A 37 -6.20 -9.09 2.42
C GLY A 37 -4.79 -9.02 2.99
N THR A 38 -4.00 -10.04 2.65
CA THR A 38 -2.61 -10.19 3.05
C THR A 38 -1.67 -9.69 1.97
N VAL A 39 -0.69 -8.87 2.36
CA VAL A 39 0.44 -8.50 1.51
C VAL A 39 1.66 -9.31 1.92
N THR A 40 2.20 -10.09 0.98
CA THR A 40 3.25 -11.07 1.27
C THR A 40 4.67 -10.58 1.00
N ASP A 41 4.81 -9.41 0.37
CA ASP A 41 6.11 -8.78 0.11
C ASP A 41 5.95 -7.26 -0.02
N PHE A 42 6.98 -6.50 0.33
CA PHE A 42 6.98 -5.04 0.37
C PHE A 42 8.27 -4.48 -0.24
N LEU A 43 8.11 -3.38 -0.97
CA LEU A 43 9.27 -2.54 -1.28
C LEU A 43 9.79 -1.90 0.01
N ALA A 44 11.09 -2.04 0.25
CA ALA A 44 11.79 -1.48 1.43
C ALA A 44 11.70 0.06 1.54
N THR A 45 11.21 0.72 0.49
CA THR A 45 11.01 2.16 0.41
C THR A 45 9.67 2.63 1.00
N PHE A 46 8.77 1.72 1.36
CA PHE A 46 7.61 2.06 2.18
C PHE A 46 7.98 2.07 3.66
N ARG A 47 7.52 3.09 4.38
CA ARG A 47 7.69 3.21 5.83
C ARG A 47 6.36 3.12 6.53
N GLU A 48 6.29 2.26 7.53
CA GLU A 48 5.14 2.19 8.42
C GLU A 48 5.00 3.50 9.19
N LYS A 49 3.77 4.01 9.23
CA LYS A 49 3.41 5.25 9.93
C LYS A 49 2.54 4.98 11.16
N GLY A 50 1.80 3.86 11.17
CA GLY A 50 0.97 3.45 12.28
C GLY A 50 -0.26 2.68 11.81
N THR A 51 -1.40 2.92 12.44
CA THR A 51 -2.69 2.33 12.04
C THR A 51 -3.69 3.40 11.64
N ALA A 52 -4.58 3.07 10.72
CA ALA A 52 -5.67 3.93 10.28
C ALA A 52 -6.95 3.11 10.10
N VAL A 53 -8.11 3.74 10.34
CA VAL A 53 -9.42 3.13 10.05
C VAL A 53 -9.87 3.56 8.66
N PHE A 54 -10.13 2.60 7.80
CA PHE A 54 -10.71 2.82 6.47
C PHE A 54 -11.88 1.84 6.27
N GLU A 55 -13.05 2.38 5.90
CA GLU A 55 -14.30 1.61 5.77
C GLU A 55 -14.62 0.70 6.98
N GLY A 56 -14.40 1.23 8.19
CA GLY A 56 -14.67 0.52 9.44
C GLY A 56 -13.66 -0.58 9.79
N ARG A 57 -12.58 -0.73 9.02
CA ARG A 57 -11.52 -1.71 9.27
C ARG A 57 -10.23 -1.01 9.70
N THR A 58 -9.59 -1.52 10.74
CA THR A 58 -8.26 -1.06 11.17
C THR A 58 -7.21 -1.70 10.28
N LEU A 59 -6.41 -0.87 9.61
CA LEU A 59 -5.34 -1.26 8.71
C LEU A 59 -4.02 -0.67 9.19
N THR A 60 -2.91 -1.33 8.87
CA THR A 60 -1.57 -0.73 9.03
C THR A 60 -1.33 0.25 7.88
N GLU A 61 -0.99 1.50 8.21
CA GLU A 61 -0.74 2.57 7.25
C GLU A 61 0.77 2.73 7.00
N PHE A 62 1.12 2.77 5.72
CA PHE A 62 2.46 3.01 5.21
C PHE A 62 2.47 4.27 4.34
N THR A 63 3.59 4.98 4.36
CA THR A 63 3.88 6.09 3.45
C THR A 63 5.03 5.72 2.53
N GLY A 64 4.89 6.06 1.24
CA GLY A 64 5.84 5.72 0.19
C GLY A 64 5.26 6.08 -1.19
N ASP A 65 5.92 5.77 -2.29
CA ASP A 65 7.22 5.09 -2.39
C ASP A 65 8.36 6.10 -2.18
N LEU A 66 9.18 5.93 -1.13
CA LEU A 66 10.26 6.87 -0.81
C LEU A 66 11.47 6.80 -1.76
N ALA A 67 11.43 5.96 -2.80
CA ALA A 67 12.30 6.13 -3.96
C ALA A 67 12.04 7.50 -4.65
N HIS A 68 10.83 8.05 -4.53
CA HIS A 68 10.49 9.38 -5.03
C HIS A 68 10.73 10.50 -4.02
N ARG A 69 11.27 11.61 -4.52
CA ARG A 69 11.34 12.86 -3.75
C ARG A 69 9.92 13.37 -3.50
N ASN A 70 9.59 13.59 -2.22
CA ASN A 70 8.28 14.08 -1.78
C ASN A 70 7.10 13.14 -2.12
N ALA A 71 7.30 11.83 -2.03
CA ALA A 71 6.22 10.87 -2.17
C ALA A 71 5.05 11.18 -1.21
N LYS A 72 3.82 11.15 -1.74
CA LYS A 72 2.58 11.41 -1.00
C LYS A 72 1.63 10.21 -1.03
N GLY A 73 2.11 9.06 -1.46
CA GLY A 73 1.32 7.84 -1.52
C GLY A 73 1.04 7.30 -0.12
N ILE A 74 -0.17 6.76 0.03
CA ILE A 74 -0.63 6.07 1.24
C ILE A 74 -0.99 4.64 0.84
N LEU A 75 -0.35 3.67 1.48
CA LEU A 75 -0.66 2.25 1.35
C LEU A 75 -1.19 1.75 2.69
N ARG A 76 -2.41 1.22 2.72
CA ARG A 76 -3.01 0.60 3.90
C ARG A 76 -3.20 -0.88 3.67
N VAL A 77 -2.80 -1.69 4.63
CA VAL A 77 -2.82 -3.16 4.52
C VAL A 77 -3.48 -3.79 5.74
N GLY A 78 -4.32 -4.79 5.50
CA GLY A 78 -5.00 -5.54 6.56
C GLY A 78 -4.05 -6.47 7.30
N LYS A 79 -3.31 -7.30 6.57
CA LYS A 79 -2.26 -8.17 7.11
C LYS A 79 -1.01 -8.08 6.24
N TYR A 80 0.15 -8.27 6.85
CA TYR A 80 1.40 -8.34 6.10
C TYR A 80 2.41 -9.28 6.73
N ILE A 81 3.34 -9.75 5.91
CA ILE A 81 4.50 -10.55 6.33
C ILE A 81 5.75 -9.68 6.13
N ARG A 82 6.61 -9.59 7.15
CA ARG A 82 7.98 -9.07 7.00
C ARG A 82 8.94 -10.24 7.11
N ILE A 83 9.73 -10.44 6.05
CA ILE A 83 10.86 -11.36 6.04
C ILE A 83 12.09 -10.58 6.47
#